data_AF-A0A651F7W3-F1
#
_entry.id   AF-A0A651F7W3-F1
#
_cell.length_a   1.000
_cell.length_b   1.000
_cell.length_c   1.000
_cell.angle_alpha   90.00
_cell.angle_beta   90.00
_cell.angle_gamma   90.00
#
_symmetry.space_group_name_H-M   'P 1'
#
loop_
_entity.id
_entity.type
_entity.pdbx_description
1 polymer ?
#
loop_
_entity_poly.entity_id
_entity_poly.type
_entity_poly.pdbx_seq_one_letter_code
_entity_poly.pdbx_strand_id
1 'polypeptide(L)'
;MEKRYRLRIGKRVVGYKREISSRMVFYSKNEFWWNGQAIHHQQIDESTGLFDKNHKMIYEWDIVRFSLDSNESSEEGVVLWHSKEKCFGIKPINSSTNFVPFEVEGLSLFSPADLEIFSYLFLNPDIMINLGLEDI
;
A
#
# COMPACT_ATOMS: atom_id res chain seq x y z
N MET A 1 18.17 -5.52 0.03
CA MET A 1 17.16 -4.76 0.79
C MET A 1 15.97 -5.68 0.99
N GLU A 2 15.40 -5.73 2.19
CA GLU A 2 14.25 -6.59 2.48
C GLU A 2 13.03 -6.07 1.72
N LYS A 3 12.34 -6.96 1.00
CA LYS A 3 11.02 -6.67 0.41
C LYS A 3 9.92 -7.30 1.25
N ARG A 4 8.80 -6.61 1.37
CA ARG A 4 7.62 -7.10 2.09
C ARG A 4 6.40 -7.07 1.20
N TYR A 5 5.51 -8.04 1.41
CA TYR A 5 4.31 -8.20 0.63
C TYR A 5 3.15 -8.66 1.53
N ARG A 6 1.97 -8.14 1.24
CA ARG A 6 0.69 -8.66 1.73
C ARG A 6 0.20 -9.73 0.78
N LEU A 7 -0.27 -10.85 1.33
CA LEU A 7 -0.75 -11.99 0.55
C LEU A 7 -2.27 -12.06 0.61
N ARG A 8 -2.93 -12.24 -0.55
CA ARG A 8 -4.40 -12.27 -0.63
C ARG A 8 -4.93 -13.48 -1.39
N ILE A 9 -6.19 -13.79 -1.08
CA ILE A 9 -7.09 -14.63 -1.88
C ILE A 9 -8.37 -13.80 -2.09
N GLY A 10 -8.49 -13.20 -3.27
CA GLY A 10 -9.58 -12.28 -3.59
C GLY A 10 -9.61 -11.08 -2.62
N LYS A 11 -10.72 -10.94 -1.90
CA LYS A 11 -10.97 -9.85 -0.95
C LYS A 11 -10.37 -10.06 0.45
N ARG A 12 -9.67 -11.17 0.69
CA ARG A 12 -9.17 -11.55 2.01
C ARG A 12 -7.65 -11.56 2.06
N VAL A 13 -7.09 -10.87 3.06
CA VAL A 13 -5.68 -10.99 3.45
C VAL A 13 -5.48 -12.33 4.16
N VAL A 14 -4.55 -13.15 3.66
CA VAL A 14 -4.28 -14.51 4.17
C VAL A 14 -2.92 -14.65 4.85
N GLY A 15 -2.10 -13.61 4.78
CA GLY A 15 -0.80 -13.52 5.43
C GLY A 15 0.10 -12.50 4.77
N TYR A 16 1.38 -12.63 5.04
CA TYR A 16 2.44 -11.71 4.65
C TYR A 16 3.68 -12.50 4.27
N LYS A 17 4.48 -11.94 3.37
CA LYS A 17 5.75 -12.48 2.91
C LYS A 17 6.83 -11.42 3.10
N ARG A 18 8.01 -11.81 3.58
CA ARG A 18 9.21 -11.00 3.51
C ARG A 18 10.31 -11.76 2.78
N GLU A 19 11.00 -11.05 1.89
CA GLU A 19 12.11 -11.55 1.09
C GLU A 19 13.35 -10.75 1.45
N ILE A 20 14.26 -11.36 2.22
CA ILE A 20 15.52 -10.71 2.62
C ILE A 20 16.58 -10.91 1.54
N SER A 21 16.54 -12.06 0.87
CA SER A 21 17.30 -12.39 -0.33
C SER A 21 16.52 -13.39 -1.18
N SER A 22 16.99 -13.70 -2.39
CA SER A 22 16.38 -14.70 -3.26
C SER A 22 16.28 -16.11 -2.65
N ARG A 23 17.06 -16.39 -1.59
CA ARG A 23 17.07 -17.69 -0.90
C ARG A 23 16.45 -17.63 0.50
N MET A 24 16.12 -16.45 1.00
CA MET A 24 15.66 -16.25 2.37
C MET A 24 14.30 -15.56 2.37
N VAL A 25 13.27 -16.39 2.32
CA VAL A 25 11.87 -16.00 2.28
C VAL A 25 11.18 -16.49 3.55
N PHE A 26 10.43 -15.62 4.19
CA PHE A 26 9.63 -15.95 5.35
C PHE A 26 8.19 -15.50 5.17
N TYR A 27 7.29 -16.19 5.86
CA TYR A 27 5.86 -15.97 5.84
C TYR A 27 5.34 -15.75 7.25
N SER A 28 4.28 -14.96 7.36
CA SER A 28 3.57 -14.73 8.62
C SER A 28 2.07 -14.64 8.38
N LYS A 29 1.25 -15.07 9.35
CA LYS A 29 -0.20 -14.86 9.30
C LYS A 29 -0.62 -13.47 9.76
N ASN A 30 0.21 -12.78 10.54
CA ASN A 30 -0.15 -11.56 11.25
C ASN A 30 1.02 -10.57 11.46
N GLU A 31 2.14 -10.75 10.75
CA GLU A 31 3.36 -9.92 10.82
C GLU A 31 4.19 -10.05 12.11
N PHE A 32 3.71 -10.74 13.15
CA PHE A 32 4.45 -10.93 14.41
C PHE A 32 5.32 -12.19 14.42
N TRP A 33 4.87 -13.26 13.77
CA TRP A 33 5.55 -14.57 13.79
C TRP A 33 5.94 -15.00 12.39
N TRP A 34 7.24 -15.05 12.11
CA TRP A 34 7.80 -15.33 10.79
C TRP A 34 8.44 -16.71 10.75
N ASN A 35 8.11 -17.51 9.74
CA ASN A 35 8.71 -18.82 9.52
C ASN A 35 8.82 -19.14 8.02
N GLY A 36 9.44 -20.28 7.67
CA GLY A 36 9.62 -20.69 6.28
C GLY A 36 8.41 -21.36 5.63
N GLN A 37 7.27 -21.49 6.34
CA GLN A 37 6.10 -22.19 5.82
C GLN A 37 5.34 -21.31 4.85
N ALA A 38 5.38 -21.65 3.56
CA ALA A 38 4.66 -20.92 2.53
C ALA A 38 3.15 -20.86 2.82
N ILE A 39 2.57 -19.68 2.60
CA ILE A 39 1.14 -19.46 2.69
C ILE A 39 0.58 -19.44 1.27
N HIS A 40 -0.41 -20.31 1.00
CA HIS A 40 -1.13 -20.29 -0.26
C HIS A 40 -1.84 -18.94 -0.46
N HIS A 41 -1.66 -18.34 -1.63
CA HIS A 41 -2.21 -17.04 -2.02
C HIS A 41 -2.38 -16.97 -3.54
N GLN A 42 -3.19 -16.03 -4.01
CA GLN A 42 -3.45 -15.78 -5.43
C GLN A 42 -2.95 -14.41 -5.86
N GLN A 43 -2.93 -13.43 -4.95
CA GLN A 43 -2.44 -12.08 -5.20
C GLN A 43 -1.39 -11.69 -4.16
N ILE A 44 -0.50 -10.78 -4.56
CA ILE A 44 0.48 -10.12 -3.69
C ILE A 44 0.35 -8.61 -3.86
N ASP A 45 0.47 -7.89 -2.75
CA ASP A 45 0.55 -6.43 -2.76
C ASP A 45 1.90 -6.03 -2.18
N GLU A 46 2.71 -5.26 -2.90
CA GLU A 46 4.04 -4.85 -2.45
C GLU A 46 3.94 -3.72 -1.40
N SER A 47 4.79 -3.80 -0.38
CA SER A 47 4.91 -2.78 0.64
C SER A 47 5.58 -1.54 0.08
N THR A 48 5.08 -0.36 0.41
CA THR A 48 5.73 0.92 0.08
C THR A 48 6.97 1.17 0.93
N GLY A 49 7.05 0.49 2.09
CA GLY A 49 8.10 0.70 3.10
C GLY A 49 7.76 1.82 4.09
N LEU A 50 6.64 2.51 3.88
CA LEU A 50 6.13 3.54 4.79
C LEU A 50 5.16 2.95 5.81
N PHE A 51 4.98 3.70 6.89
CA PHE A 51 4.02 3.39 7.95
C PHE A 51 3.04 4.56 8.11
N ASP A 52 1.81 4.24 8.49
CA ASP A 52 0.79 5.21 8.88
C ASP A 52 0.99 5.68 10.33
N LYS A 53 0.14 6.61 10.79
CA LYS A 53 0.20 7.20 12.14
C LYS A 53 -0.01 6.19 13.27
N ASN A 54 -0.54 5.00 12.95
CA ASN A 54 -0.77 3.91 13.88
C ASN A 54 0.30 2.80 13.77
N HIS A 55 1.42 3.09 13.11
CA HIS A 55 2.50 2.13 12.82
C HIS A 55 2.06 0.90 12.00
N LYS A 56 1.02 1.05 11.17
CA LYS A 56 0.66 0.02 10.19
C LYS A 56 1.43 0.27 8.90
N MET A 57 2.04 -0.78 8.37
CA MET A 57 2.75 -0.70 7.11
C MET A 57 1.77 -0.49 5.95
N ILE A 58 2.14 0.39 5.04
CA ILE A 58 1.33 0.74 3.87
C ILE A 58 1.72 -0.20 2.73
N TYR A 59 0.71 -0.80 2.11
CA TYR A 59 0.83 -1.66 0.96
C TYR A 59 0.12 -1.05 -0.24
N GLU A 60 0.50 -1.49 -1.44
CA GLU A 60 -0.31 -1.27 -2.63
C GLU A 60 -1.76 -1.70 -2.39
N TRP A 61 -2.71 -0.96 -2.98
CA TRP A 61 -4.16 -1.14 -2.84
C TRP A 61 -4.74 -0.72 -1.48
N ASP A 62 -3.96 -0.10 -0.59
CA ASP A 62 -4.51 0.56 0.59
C ASP A 62 -5.26 1.84 0.21
N ILE A 63 -6.34 2.12 0.94
CA ILE A 63 -6.99 3.43 0.91
C ILE A 63 -6.57 4.17 2.17
N VAL A 64 -5.97 5.34 1.96
CA VAL A 64 -5.42 6.19 3.00
C VAL A 64 -6.12 7.54 3.04
N ARG A 65 -6.28 8.07 4.25
CA ARG A 65 -6.46 9.50 4.45
C ARG A 65 -5.07 10.12 4.50
N PHE A 66 -4.89 11.22 3.78
CA PHE A 66 -3.62 11.92 3.73
C PHE A 66 -3.79 13.44 3.80
N SER A 67 -2.78 14.13 4.31
CA SER A 67 -2.70 15.60 4.30
C SER A 67 -1.35 16.04 3.73
N LEU A 68 -1.35 16.98 2.80
CA LEU A 68 -0.11 17.59 2.28
C LEU A 68 0.34 18.78 3.14
N ASP A 69 -0.60 19.43 3.82
CA ASP A 69 -0.33 20.42 4.86
C ASP A 69 -1.13 20.04 6.11
N SER A 70 -0.48 20.03 7.26
CA SER A 70 -1.11 19.71 8.56
C SER A 70 -2.29 20.63 8.94
N ASN A 71 -2.42 21.78 8.26
CA ASN A 71 -3.50 22.74 8.47
C ASN A 71 -4.69 22.59 7.51
N GLU A 72 -4.60 21.71 6.52
CA GLU A 72 -5.66 21.48 5.53
C GLU A 72 -6.52 20.26 5.88
N SER A 73 -7.71 20.19 5.26
CA SER A 73 -8.58 19.03 5.40
C SER A 73 -7.95 17.80 4.73
N SER A 74 -7.90 16.67 5.44
CA SER A 74 -7.40 15.42 4.89
C SER A 74 -8.19 14.97 3.66
N GLU A 75 -7.50 14.57 2.60
CA GLU A 75 -8.06 13.94 1.41
C GLU A 75 -8.02 12.40 1.52
N GLU A 76 -8.79 11.71 0.69
CA GLU A 76 -8.77 10.25 0.58
C GLU A 76 -8.17 9.83 -0.76
N GLY A 77 -7.30 8.82 -0.73
CA GLY A 77 -6.60 8.35 -1.91
C GLY A 77 -6.20 6.89 -1.83
N VAL A 78 -5.90 6.33 -2.99
CA VAL A 78 -5.51 4.93 -3.15
C VAL A 78 -4.01 4.83 -3.38
N VAL A 79 -3.36 3.95 -2.67
CA VAL A 79 -1.94 3.66 -2.83
C VAL A 79 -1.72 2.77 -4.05
N LEU A 80 -0.97 3.26 -5.02
CA LEU A 80 -0.73 2.58 -6.30
C LEU A 80 0.75 2.68 -6.71
N TRP A 81 1.20 1.69 -7.48
CA TRP A 81 2.45 1.76 -8.21
C TRP A 81 2.29 2.52 -9.52
N HIS A 82 3.08 3.57 -9.74
CA HIS A 82 3.11 4.29 -11.00
C HIS A 82 4.21 3.74 -11.91
N SER A 83 3.81 2.96 -12.93
CA SER A 83 4.73 2.20 -13.78
C SER A 83 5.74 3.05 -14.56
N LYS A 84 5.34 4.25 -14.99
CA LYS A 84 6.19 5.16 -15.77
C LYS A 84 7.33 5.74 -14.94
N GLU A 85 7.03 6.15 -13.71
CA GLU A 85 8.00 6.77 -12.80
C GLU A 85 8.66 5.75 -11.87
N LYS A 86 8.14 4.51 -11.84
CA LYS A 86 8.63 3.40 -11.02
C LYS A 86 8.69 3.76 -9.53
N CYS A 87 7.61 4.33 -9.03
CA CYS A 87 7.47 4.72 -7.64
C CYS A 87 6.07 4.40 -7.10
N PHE A 88 5.96 4.32 -5.78
CA PHE A 88 4.68 4.31 -5.11
C PHE A 88 4.22 5.74 -4.81
N GLY A 89 2.90 5.89 -4.72
CA GLY A 89 2.25 7.16 -4.38
C GLY A 89 0.76 6.97 -4.20
N ILE A 90 0.06 8.09 -4.06
CA ILE A 90 -1.37 8.17 -3.80
C ILE A 90 -2.07 8.72 -5.03
N LYS A 91 -3.11 8.03 -5.51
CA LYS A 91 -4.09 8.57 -6.45
C LYS A 91 -5.31 9.07 -5.66
N PRO A 92 -5.56 10.39 -5.60
CA PRO A 92 -6.74 10.93 -4.92
C PRO A 92 -8.05 10.39 -5.52
N ILE A 93 -9.05 10.11 -4.67
CA ILE A 93 -10.34 9.52 -5.10
C ILE A 93 -11.31 10.60 -5.59
N ASN A 94 -11.46 11.67 -4.82
CA ASN A 94 -12.48 12.71 -5.06
C ASN A 94 -11.93 13.97 -5.73
N SER A 95 -10.61 14.03 -5.95
CA SER A 95 -9.95 15.20 -6.52
C SER A 95 -9.49 14.95 -7.94
N SER A 96 -9.54 16.01 -8.76
CA SER A 96 -8.95 16.00 -10.11
C SER A 96 -7.42 16.04 -10.10
N THR A 97 -6.81 16.15 -8.91
CA THR A 97 -5.35 16.14 -8.74
C THR A 97 -4.73 14.86 -9.33
N ASN A 98 -3.56 15.06 -9.92
CA ASN A 98 -2.75 13.97 -10.45
C ASN A 98 -2.20 13.10 -9.32
N PHE A 99 -1.62 11.96 -9.71
CA PHE A 99 -0.92 11.06 -8.80
C PHE A 99 0.14 11.81 -7.98
N VAL A 100 0.18 11.57 -6.67
CA VAL A 100 1.12 12.20 -5.73
C VAL A 100 2.14 11.15 -5.29
N PRO A 101 3.41 11.23 -5.72
CA PRO A 101 4.43 10.26 -5.32
C PRO A 101 4.71 10.33 -3.81
N PHE A 102 5.18 9.23 -3.20
CA PHE A 102 5.62 9.27 -1.80
C PHE A 102 7.00 9.92 -1.64
N GLU A 103 7.84 9.84 -2.66
CA GLU A 103 9.21 10.35 -2.64
C GLU A 103 9.48 11.16 -3.91
N VAL A 104 10.13 12.31 -3.76
CA VAL A 104 10.62 13.15 -4.86
C VAL A 104 12.08 13.49 -4.58
N GLU A 105 12.97 13.17 -5.51
CA GLU A 105 14.42 13.44 -5.40
C GLU A 105 15.07 12.92 -4.10
N GLY A 106 14.59 11.77 -3.58
CA GLY A 106 15.09 11.18 -2.34
C GLY A 106 14.48 11.77 -1.05
N LEU A 107 13.54 12.72 -1.18
CA LEU A 107 12.84 13.32 -0.05
C LEU A 107 11.44 12.72 0.07
N SER A 108 11.11 12.22 1.26
CA SER A 108 9.75 11.77 1.57
C SER A 108 8.80 12.96 1.62
N LEU A 109 7.70 12.90 0.87
CA LEU A 109 6.64 13.91 0.90
C LEU A 109 5.70 13.75 2.10
N PHE A 110 5.73 12.58 2.74
CA PHE A 110 4.86 12.27 3.87
C PHE A 110 5.67 11.78 5.06
N SER A 111 5.26 12.19 6.25
CA SER A 111 5.61 11.54 7.51
C SER A 111 4.50 10.54 7.89
N PRO A 112 4.76 9.61 8.83
CA PRO A 112 3.72 8.70 9.31
C PRO A 112 2.47 9.42 9.85
N ALA A 113 2.63 10.60 10.46
CA ALA A 113 1.52 11.36 11.02
C ALA A 113 0.54 11.87 9.95
N ASP A 114 1.02 12.00 8.71
CA ASP A 114 0.25 12.52 7.58
C ASP A 114 -0.61 11.45 6.92
N LEU A 115 -0.48 10.18 7.32
CA LEU A 115 -1.11 9.03 6.67
C LEU A 115 -1.92 8.20 7.67
N GLU A 116 -3.13 7.80 7.27
CA GLU A 116 -3.97 6.86 8.02
C GLU A 116 -4.60 5.83 7.08
N ILE A 117 -4.28 4.55 7.26
CA ILE A 117 -4.96 3.48 6.54
C ILE A 117 -6.34 3.26 7.16
N PHE A 118 -7.39 3.33 6.35
CA PHE A 118 -8.76 3.10 6.83
C PHE A 118 -9.56 2.08 6.01
N SER A 119 -9.09 1.71 4.81
CA SER A 119 -9.75 0.70 3.97
C SER A 119 -8.80 0.10 2.93
N TYR A 120 -9.33 -0.80 2.08
CA TYR A 120 -8.60 -1.46 1.00
C TYR A 120 -9.36 -1.36 -0.32
N LEU A 121 -8.69 -1.07 -1.44
CA LEU A 121 -9.36 -0.90 -2.74
C LEU A 121 -10.13 -2.16 -3.17
N PHE A 122 -9.57 -3.34 -2.93
CA PHE A 122 -10.22 -4.62 -3.28
C PHE A 122 -11.52 -4.90 -2.50
N LEU A 123 -11.83 -4.12 -1.45
CA LEU A 123 -13.14 -4.16 -0.77
C LEU A 123 -14.14 -3.15 -1.35
N ASN A 124 -13.69 -2.17 -2.12
CA ASN A 124 -14.46 -1.03 -2.60
C ASN A 124 -14.49 -1.01 -4.14
N PRO A 125 -15.27 -1.90 -4.79
CA PRO A 125 -15.30 -2.02 -6.25
C PRO A 125 -15.74 -0.72 -6.93
N ASP A 126 -16.66 0.05 -6.34
CA ASP A 126 -17.13 1.31 -6.91
C ASP A 126 -15.98 2.33 -7.06
N ILE A 127 -15.04 2.36 -6.11
CA ILE A 127 -13.84 3.22 -6.18
C ILE A 127 -12.92 2.72 -7.29
N MET A 128 -12.75 1.40 -7.41
CA MET A 128 -11.93 0.79 -8.46
C MET A 128 -12.47 1.11 -9.87
N ILE A 129 -13.79 1.01 -10.06
CA ILE A 129 -14.51 1.39 -11.29
C ILE A 129 -14.28 2.87 -11.61
N ASN A 130 -14.53 3.75 -10.64
CA ASN A 130 -14.38 5.19 -10.83
C ASN A 130 -12.94 5.62 -11.20
N LEU A 131 -11.94 4.87 -10.73
CA LEU A 131 -10.54 5.08 -11.07
C LEU A 131 -10.10 4.38 -12.37
N GLY A 132 -10.98 3.59 -13.00
CA GLY A 132 -10.69 2.84 -14.23
C GLY A 132 -9.69 1.70 -14.04
N LEU A 133 -9.73 1.02 -12.89
CA LEU A 133 -8.75 -0.01 -12.49
C LEU A 133 -9.29 -1.44 -12.55
N GLU A 134 -10.37 -1.69 -13.30
CA GLU A 134 -11.08 -2.98 -13.31
C GLU A 134 -10.32 -4.14 -13.98
N ASP A 135 -9.31 -3.85 -14.81
CA ASP A 135 -8.62 -4.82 -15.67
C ASP A 135 -7.17 -5.16 -15.23
N ILE A 136 -6.81 -4.98 -13.96
CA ILE A 136 -5.44 -5.21 -13.43
C ILE A 136 -5.35 -6.48 -12.57
#